data_AF-A0A844ZIN2-F1
#
_entry.id   AF-A0A844ZIN2-F1
#
_cell.length_a   1.000
_cell.length_b   1.000
_cell.length_c   1.000
_cell.angle_alpha   90.00
_cell.angle_beta   90.00
_cell.angle_gamma   90.00
#
_symmetry.space_group_name_H-M   'P 1'
#
loop_
_entity.id
_entity.type
_entity.pdbx_description
1 polymer ?
#
loop_
_entity_poly.entity_id
_entity_poly.type
_entity_poly.pdbx_seq_one_letter_code
_entity_poly.pdbx_strand_id
1 'polypeptide(L)'
;MAAYKEPGFEERTALAQKAREKALKKLADKPPVDPEVLAQRKAARLAREAAAAEKSRARKAAIEQAKADKIAAANAAKVPEPTEEELKAARDARYAARKKRKR
;
A
#
# COMPACT_ATOMS: atom_id res chain seq x y z
N MET A 1 -20.28 44.08 -13.71
CA MET A 1 -19.42 42.97 -14.19
C MET A 1 -20.33 41.86 -14.67
N ALA A 2 -20.12 41.31 -15.86
CA ALA A 2 -20.95 40.21 -16.37
C ALA A 2 -20.74 38.97 -15.50
N ALA A 3 -21.83 38.38 -15.00
CA ALA A 3 -21.78 37.14 -14.23
C ALA A 3 -21.34 35.98 -15.15
N TYR A 4 -20.45 35.13 -14.66
CA TYR A 4 -20.03 33.91 -15.36
C TYR A 4 -21.22 32.97 -15.54
N LYS A 5 -21.38 32.42 -16.75
CA LYS A 5 -22.40 31.41 -17.05
C LYS A 5 -21.70 30.07 -17.23
N GLU A 6 -22.15 29.09 -16.44
CA GLU A 6 -21.64 27.73 -16.56
C GLU A 6 -22.13 27.10 -17.86
N PRO A 7 -21.23 26.51 -18.66
CA PRO A 7 -21.62 25.85 -19.88
C PRO A 7 -22.46 24.60 -19.59
N GLY A 8 -23.50 24.41 -20.39
CA GLY A 8 -24.41 23.25 -20.29
C GLY A 8 -23.69 21.92 -20.56
N PHE A 9 -24.40 20.80 -20.44
CA PHE A 9 -23.83 19.48 -20.73
C PHE A 9 -23.35 19.36 -22.18
N GLU A 10 -24.19 19.73 -23.14
CA GLU A 10 -23.85 19.69 -24.59
C GLU A 10 -22.68 20.61 -24.95
N GLU A 11 -22.59 21.77 -24.30
CA GLU A 11 -21.47 22.69 -24.52
C GLU A 11 -20.17 22.12 -23.96
N ARG A 12 -20.22 21.46 -22.80
CA ARG A 12 -19.06 20.77 -22.21
C ARG A 12 -18.62 19.57 -23.05
N THR A 13 -19.53 18.77 -23.60
CA THR A 13 -19.19 17.64 -24.48
C THR A 13 -18.56 18.12 -25.78
N ALA A 14 -19.11 19.17 -26.41
CA ALA A 14 -18.54 19.78 -27.60
C ALA A 14 -17.14 20.37 -27.35
N LEU A 15 -16.92 21.03 -26.21
CA LEU A 15 -15.61 21.54 -25.82
C LEU A 15 -14.60 20.40 -25.58
N ALA A 16 -15.02 19.30 -24.97
CA ALA A 16 -14.17 18.14 -24.75
C ALA A 16 -13.75 17.47 -26.07
N GLN A 17 -14.68 17.35 -27.03
CA GLN A 17 -14.37 16.82 -28.37
C GLN A 17 -13.37 17.72 -29.10
N LYS A 18 -13.60 19.04 -29.13
CA LYS A 18 -12.66 20.00 -29.71
C LYS A 18 -11.27 19.94 -29.05
N ALA A 19 -11.22 19.79 -27.72
CA ALA A 19 -9.96 19.66 -27.00
C ALA A 19 -9.21 18.37 -27.37
N ARG A 20 -9.92 17.24 -27.51
CA ARG A 20 -9.34 15.97 -27.97
C ARG A 20 -8.79 16.10 -29.39
N GLU A 21 -9.57 16.63 -30.32
CA GLU A 21 -9.12 16.85 -31.70
C GLU A 21 -7.89 17.75 -31.75
N LYS A 22 -7.87 18.84 -30.98
CA LYS A 22 -6.71 19.74 -30.90
C LYS A 22 -5.48 19.03 -30.32
N ALA A 23 -5.66 18.17 -29.31
CA ALA A 23 -4.57 17.40 -28.73
C ALA A 23 -4.02 16.36 -29.72
N LEU A 24 -4.90 15.67 -30.47
CA LEU A 24 -4.50 14.71 -31.49
C LEU A 24 -3.76 15.38 -32.65
N LYS A 25 -4.24 16.54 -33.12
CA LYS A 25 -3.52 17.34 -34.14
C LYS A 25 -2.12 17.72 -33.66
N LYS A 26 -2.02 18.29 -32.45
CA LYS A 26 -0.72 18.62 -31.83
C LYS A 26 0.21 17.41 -31.66
N LEU A 27 -0.34 16.22 -31.42
CA LEU A 27 0.44 15.01 -31.30
C LEU A 27 0.94 14.53 -32.67
N ALA A 28 0.09 14.60 -33.70
CA ALA A 28 0.46 14.28 -35.08
C ALA A 28 1.49 15.27 -35.65
N ASP A 29 1.35 16.55 -35.35
CA ASP A 29 2.26 17.63 -35.77
C ASP A 29 3.59 17.62 -35.00
N LYS A 30 3.70 16.79 -33.95
CA LYS A 30 4.89 16.76 -33.11
C LYS A 30 6.06 16.19 -33.92
N PRO A 31 7.18 16.92 -34.05
CA PRO A 31 8.33 16.40 -34.78
C PRO A 31 8.85 15.12 -34.10
N PRO A 32 9.36 14.16 -34.89
CA PRO A 32 9.97 12.96 -34.33
C PRO A 32 11.11 13.36 -33.40
N VAL A 33 11.15 12.74 -32.23
CA VAL A 33 12.24 12.97 -31.28
C VAL A 33 13.51 12.36 -31.86
N ASP A 34 14.60 13.12 -31.82
CA ASP A 34 15.92 12.70 -32.26
C ASP A 34 16.28 11.29 -31.72
N PRO A 35 16.71 10.35 -32.59
CA PRO A 35 17.09 9.00 -32.18
C PRO A 35 18.13 8.97 -31.05
N GLU A 36 19.06 9.91 -31.00
CA GLU A 36 20.07 10.00 -29.94
C GLU A 36 19.44 10.33 -28.58
N VAL A 37 18.51 11.28 -28.55
CA VAL A 37 17.77 11.64 -27.34
C VAL A 37 16.88 10.48 -26.88
N LEU A 38 16.29 9.73 -27.80
CA LEU A 38 15.53 8.52 -27.47
C LEU A 38 16.43 7.42 -26.89
N ALA A 39 17.62 7.21 -27.44
CA ALA A 39 18.60 6.25 -26.93
C ALA A 39 19.04 6.63 -25.50
N GLN A 40 19.36 7.90 -25.26
CA GLN A 40 19.71 8.41 -23.93
C GLN A 40 18.58 8.21 -22.92
N ARG A 41 17.32 8.50 -23.30
CA ARG A 41 16.16 8.26 -22.43
C ARG A 41 15.95 6.79 -22.11
N LYS A 42 16.14 5.90 -23.10
CA LYS A 42 16.07 4.45 -22.89
C LYS A 42 17.16 3.97 -21.96
N ALA A 43 18.41 4.40 -22.16
CA ALA A 43 19.53 4.05 -21.29
C ALA A 43 19.30 4.53 -19.84
N ALA A 44 18.85 5.78 -19.67
CA ALA A 44 18.51 6.32 -18.35
C ALA A 44 17.37 5.55 -17.67
N ARG A 45 16.36 5.12 -18.43
CA ARG A 45 15.26 4.28 -17.90
C ARG A 45 15.79 2.92 -17.43
N LEU A 46 16.60 2.25 -18.24
CA LEU A 46 17.19 0.95 -17.90
C LEU A 46 18.08 1.04 -16.65
N ALA A 47 18.89 2.09 -16.54
CA ALA A 47 19.72 2.33 -15.34
C ALA A 47 18.87 2.51 -14.07
N ARG A 48 17.76 3.27 -14.16
CA ARG A 48 16.83 3.45 -13.04
C ARG A 48 16.13 2.14 -12.67
N GLU A 49 15.73 1.35 -13.66
CA GLU A 49 15.07 0.07 -13.44
C GLU A 49 16.00 -0.93 -12.76
N ALA A 50 17.26 -1.02 -13.20
CA ALA A 50 18.28 -1.84 -12.56
C ALA A 50 18.50 -1.41 -11.10
N ALA A 51 18.64 -0.09 -10.85
CA ALA A 51 18.81 0.43 -9.49
C ALA A 51 17.57 0.17 -8.60
N ALA A 52 16.36 0.23 -9.17
CA ALA A 52 15.12 -0.07 -8.44
C ALA A 52 15.00 -1.57 -8.14
N ALA A 53 15.41 -2.44 -9.05
CA ALA A 53 15.41 -3.89 -8.85
C ALA A 53 16.33 -4.29 -7.68
N GLU A 54 17.54 -3.73 -7.61
CA GLU A 54 18.48 -3.99 -6.51
C GLU A 54 17.94 -3.50 -5.17
N LYS A 55 17.39 -2.27 -5.11
CA LYS A 55 16.73 -1.75 -3.89
C LYS A 55 15.54 -2.60 -3.46
N SER A 56 14.76 -3.10 -4.41
CA SER A 56 13.60 -3.97 -4.15
C SER A 56 14.03 -5.30 -3.54
N ARG A 57 15.11 -5.91 -4.06
CA ARG A 57 15.68 -7.16 -3.50
C ARG A 57 16.13 -6.97 -2.06
N ALA A 58 16.91 -5.93 -1.78
CA ALA A 58 17.35 -5.61 -0.41
C ALA A 58 16.16 -5.38 0.54
N ARG A 59 15.14 -4.65 0.10
CA ARG A 59 13.93 -4.39 0.90
C ARG A 59 13.14 -5.67 1.18
N LYS A 60 13.03 -6.58 0.20
CA LYS A 60 12.33 -7.86 0.39
C LYS A 60 13.03 -8.73 1.43
N ALA A 61 14.35 -8.85 1.36
CA ALA A 61 15.14 -9.59 2.36
C ALA A 61 14.95 -9.03 3.78
N ALA A 62 15.00 -7.70 3.94
CA ALA A 62 14.77 -7.07 5.24
C ALA A 62 13.35 -7.30 5.78
N ILE A 63 12.34 -7.27 4.91
CA ILE A 63 10.94 -7.54 5.30
C ILE A 63 10.76 -9.01 5.70
N GLU A 64 11.40 -9.94 5.01
CA GLU A 64 11.33 -11.37 5.34
C GLU A 64 11.99 -11.66 6.69
N GLN A 65 13.15 -11.09 6.97
CA GLN A 65 13.80 -11.17 8.27
C GLN A 65 12.91 -10.58 9.38
N ALA A 66 12.41 -9.36 9.20
CA ALA A 66 11.54 -8.72 10.19
C ALA A 66 10.25 -9.51 10.44
N LYS A 67 9.70 -10.18 9.42
CA LYS A 67 8.54 -11.08 9.58
C LYS A 67 8.92 -12.34 10.36
N ALA A 68 10.05 -12.96 10.04
CA ALA A 68 10.54 -14.13 10.76
C ALA A 68 10.77 -13.81 12.24
N ASP A 69 11.44 -12.69 12.54
CA ASP A 69 11.69 -12.23 13.90
C ASP A 69 10.40 -11.94 14.65
N LYS A 70 9.42 -11.30 14.00
CA LYS A 70 8.11 -11.04 14.60
C LYS A 70 7.34 -12.33 14.91
N ILE A 71 7.41 -13.32 14.03
CA ILE A 71 6.78 -14.63 14.26
C ILE A 71 7.48 -15.37 15.39
N ALA A 72 8.82 -15.35 15.42
CA ALA A 72 9.60 -15.97 16.49
C ALA A 72 9.29 -15.31 17.85
N ALA A 73 9.26 -13.97 17.91
CA ALA A 73 8.90 -13.23 19.12
C ALA A 73 7.46 -13.52 19.56
N ALA A 74 6.51 -13.59 18.62
CA ALA A 74 5.11 -13.91 18.94
C ALA A 74 4.95 -15.35 19.47
N ASN A 75 5.73 -16.31 18.97
CA ASN A 75 5.73 -17.68 19.47
C ASN A 75 6.43 -17.80 20.83
N ALA A 76 7.53 -17.07 21.06
CA ALA A 76 8.20 -17.02 22.36
C ALA A 76 7.36 -16.32 23.44
N ALA A 77 6.51 -15.36 23.05
CA ALA A 77 5.61 -14.64 23.94
C ALA A 77 4.28 -15.38 24.23
N LYS A 78 4.03 -16.55 23.61
CA LYS A 78 2.88 -17.37 23.97
C LYS A 78 3.10 -17.96 25.36
N VAL A 79 2.45 -17.36 26.35
CA VAL A 79 2.32 -17.94 27.69
C VAL A 79 1.60 -19.29 27.53
N PRO A 80 2.15 -20.39 28.09
CA PRO A 80 1.49 -21.68 28.02
C PRO A 80 0.07 -21.58 28.58
N GLU A 81 -0.89 -22.19 27.88
CA GLU A 81 -2.25 -22.25 28.38
C GLU A 81 -2.24 -22.95 29.75
N PRO A 82 -2.90 -22.37 30.77
CA PRO A 82 -2.92 -22.96 32.09
C PRO A 82 -3.54 -24.35 32.02
N THR A 83 -2.90 -25.29 32.72
CA THR A 83 -3.32 -26.69 32.70
C THR A 83 -4.69 -26.86 33.36
N GLU A 84 -5.40 -27.95 33.05
CA GLU A 84 -6.74 -28.20 33.62
C GLU A 84 -6.73 -28.23 35.16
N GLU A 85 -5.62 -28.66 35.75
CA GLU A 85 -5.41 -28.68 37.20
C GLU A 85 -5.32 -27.27 37.80
N GLU A 86 -4.62 -26.35 37.14
CA GLU A 86 -4.51 -24.94 37.56
C GLU A 86 -5.84 -24.22 37.44
N LEU A 87 -6.61 -24.50 36.37
CA LEU A 87 -7.95 -23.96 36.18
C LEU A 87 -8.92 -24.48 37.26
N LYS A 88 -8.80 -25.75 37.65
CA LYS A 88 -9.57 -26.35 38.74
C LYS A 88 -9.21 -25.72 40.08
N ALA A 89 -7.91 -25.58 40.38
CA ALA A 89 -7.45 -24.91 41.60
C ALA A 89 -7.94 -23.45 41.69
N ALA A 90 -7.91 -22.71 40.59
CA ALA A 90 -8.44 -21.35 40.53
C ALA A 90 -9.96 -21.30 40.75
N ARG A 91 -10.71 -22.29 40.22
CA ARG A 91 -12.15 -22.42 40.43
C ARG A 91 -12.49 -22.74 41.88
N ASP A 92 -11.76 -23.67 42.49
CA ASP A 92 -11.96 -24.07 43.89
C ASP A 92 -11.60 -22.94 44.86
N ALA A 93 -10.52 -22.19 44.59
CA ALA A 93 -10.17 -20.99 45.36
C ALA A 93 -11.26 -19.91 45.28
N ARG A 94 -11.83 -19.69 44.08
CA ARG A 94 -12.98 -18.80 43.88
C ARG A 94 -14.22 -19.27 44.63
N TYR A 95 -14.50 -20.58 44.61
CA TYR A 95 -15.64 -21.15 45.29
C TYR A 95 -15.51 -21.04 46.81
N ALA A 96 -14.31 -21.31 47.35
CA ALA A 96 -13.99 -21.12 48.75
C ALA A 96 -14.12 -19.65 49.19
N ALA A 97 -13.61 -18.70 48.40
CA ALA A 97 -13.76 -17.27 48.67
C ALA A 97 -15.23 -16.84 48.66
N ARG A 98 -16.02 -17.32 47.69
CA ARG A 98 -17.46 -17.06 47.64
C ARG A 98 -18.19 -17.65 48.85
N LYS A 99 -17.85 -18.86 49.27
CA LYS A 99 -18.43 -19.52 50.44
C LYS A 99 -18.10 -18.78 51.73
N LYS A 100 -16.87 -18.28 51.88
CA LYS A 100 -16.45 -17.43 53.01
C LYS A 100 -17.17 -16.08 53.07
N ARG A 101 -17.58 -15.52 51.92
CA ARG A 101 -18.38 -14.28 51.85
C ARG A 101 -19.89 -14.49 52.07
N LYS A 102 -20.37 -15.72 51.88
CA LYS A 102 -21.79 -16.10 52.04
C LYS A 102 -22.11 -16.71 53.41
N ARG A 103 -21.08 -17.01 54.20
CA ARG A 103 -21.22 -17.35 55.62
C ARG A 103 -21.15 -16.10 56.45
#